data_AF-A0A453PGK3-F1
#
_entry.id   AF-A0A453PGK3-F1
#
_cell.length_a   1.000
_cell.length_b   1.000
_cell.length_c   1.000
_cell.angle_alpha   90.00
_cell.angle_beta   90.00
_cell.angle_gamma   90.00
#
_symmetry.space_group_name_H-M   'P 1'
#
loop_
_entity.id
_entity.type
_entity.pdbx_description
1 polymer ?
#
loop_
_entity_poly.entity_id
_entity_poly.type
_entity_poly.pdbx_seq_one_letter_code
_entity_poly.pdbx_strand_id
1 'polypeptide(L)' 'AMDLRPDGHPSRYGHRPGGSVEGSFVVDCLHWCLPGPIDLWSELLAQMLLG' A
#
# COMPACT_ATOMS: atom_id res chain seq x y z
N ALA A 1 12.42 -1.78 -6.08
CA ALA A 1 11.22 -2.25 -6.79
C ALA A 1 9.98 -1.48 -6.35
N MET A 2 9.72 -1.42 -5.03
CA MET A 2 8.61 -0.65 -4.47
C MET A 2 8.77 0.86 -4.67
N ASP A 3 9.98 1.42 -4.49
CA ASP A 3 10.25 2.86 -4.74
C ASP A 3 9.95 3.34 -6.18
N LEU A 4 9.89 2.42 -7.16
CA LEU A 4 9.54 2.74 -8.54
C LEU A 4 8.01 2.79 -8.77
N ARG A 5 7.21 2.57 -7.72
CA ARG A 5 5.74 2.53 -7.76
C ARG A 5 5.12 3.50 -6.75
N PRO A 6 5.46 4.80 -6.78
CA PRO A 6 4.83 5.77 -5.87
C PRO A 6 3.31 5.87 -6.07
N ASP A 7 2.79 5.43 -7.22
CA ASP A 7 1.38 5.31 -7.54
C ASP A 7 0.66 4.19 -6.76
N GLY A 8 1.39 3.24 -6.19
CA GLY A 8 0.84 2.13 -5.42
C GLY A 8 0.38 2.49 -4.01
N HIS A 9 0.59 3.73 -3.56
CA HIS A 9 0.24 4.16 -2.20
C HIS A 9 -1.23 4.61 -2.08
N PRO A 10 -1.91 4.34 -0.94
CA PRO A 10 -3.27 4.81 -0.67
C PRO A 10 -3.40 6.33 -0.60
N SER A 11 -2.30 7.05 -0.34
CA SER A 11 -2.33 8.51 -0.14
C SER A 11 -3.39 8.87 0.90
N ARG A 12 -4.28 9.82 0.60
CA ARG A 12 -5.41 10.22 1.46
C ARG A 12 -6.53 9.17 1.61
N TYR A 13 -6.48 8.08 0.85
CA TYR A 13 -7.52 7.05 0.83
C TYR A 13 -7.20 5.86 1.76
N GLY A 14 -6.04 5.87 2.43
CA GLY A 14 -5.63 4.81 3.37
C GLY A 14 -6.35 4.83 4.72
N HIS A 15 -7.09 5.89 5.02
CA HIS A 15 -7.77 6.08 6.30
C HIS A 15 -9.26 6.31 6.12
N ARG A 16 -10.05 5.89 7.11
CA ARG A 16 -11.51 6.15 7.11
C ARG A 16 -11.78 7.65 7.13
N PRO A 17 -12.85 8.12 6.47
CA PRO A 17 -13.32 9.50 6.63
C PRO A 17 -13.51 9.82 8.12
N GLY A 18 -12.84 10.87 8.61
CA GLY A 18 -12.87 11.27 10.03
C GLY A 18 -11.83 10.62 10.94
N GLY A 19 -10.92 9.79 10.42
CA GLY A 19 -9.97 9.01 11.21
C GLY A 19 -8.70 9.73 11.70
N SER A 20 -8.40 10.94 11.20
CA SER A 20 -7.16 11.65 11.56
C SER A 20 -7.38 13.15 11.64
N VAL A 21 -7.69 13.65 12.83
CA VAL A 21 -7.80 15.09 13.19
C VAL A 21 -8.78 15.85 12.28
N GLU A 22 -9.89 16.35 12.84
CA GLU A 22 -10.82 17.23 12.11
C GLU A 22 -10.06 18.26 11.25
N GLY A 23 -10.13 18.11 9.93
CA GLY A 23 -9.52 19.02 8.96
C GLY A 23 -8.14 18.63 8.38
N SER A 24 -7.48 17.55 8.81
CA SER A 24 -6.20 17.12 8.22
C SER A 24 -6.34 15.85 7.36
N PHE A 25 -5.98 15.94 6.08
CA PHE A 25 -5.80 14.76 5.24
C PHE A 25 -4.39 14.21 5.47
N VAL A 26 -4.27 13.08 6.19
CA VAL A 26 -2.99 12.38 6.31
C VAL A 26 -2.73 11.61 5.01
N VAL A 27 -1.60 11.92 4.37
CA VAL A 27 -1.15 11.22 3.17
C VAL A 27 -0.34 10.00 3.59
N ASP A 28 -0.86 8.81 3.34
CA ASP A 28 -0.18 7.55 3.60
C ASP A 28 0.80 7.22 2.46
N CYS A 29 2.09 7.30 2.76
CA CYS A 29 3.19 6.92 1.87
C CYS A 29 3.92 5.64 2.34
N LEU A 30 3.41 4.97 3.38
CA LEU A 30 4.06 3.78 3.95
C LEU A 30 3.35 2.50 3.52
N HIS A 31 2.02 2.54 3.43
CA HIS A 31 1.22 1.38 3.04
C HIS A 31 0.98 1.32 1.53
N TRP A 32 0.48 0.18 1.06
CA TRP A 32 0.24 -0.10 -0.36
C TRP A 32 -1.22 -0.45 -0.59
N CYS A 33 -1.78 0.05 -1.69
CA CYS A 33 -3.11 -0.34 -2.16
C CYS A 33 -3.15 -1.82 -2.57
N LEU A 34 -4.33 -2.41 -2.46
CA LEU A 34 -4.65 -3.76 -2.93
C LEU A 34 -5.83 -3.70 -3.92
N PRO A 35 -5.73 -4.35 -5.09
CA PRO A 35 -4.56 -5.06 -5.62
C PRO A 35 -3.39 -4.10 -5.93
N GLY A 36 -2.14 -4.56 -5.77
CA GLY A 36 -0.97 -3.69 -5.92
C GLY A 36 0.39 -4.40 -5.84
N PRO A 37 1.50 -3.63 -5.77
CA PRO A 37 2.86 -4.18 -5.88
C PRO A 37 3.20 -5.26 -4.84
N ILE A 38 2.52 -5.26 -3.69
CA ILE A 38 2.66 -6.26 -2.63
C ILE A 38 2.21 -7.67 -3.07
N ASP A 39 1.31 -7.77 -4.05
CA ASP A 39 0.81 -9.05 -4.56
C ASP A 39 1.95 -9.83 -5.24
N LEU A 40 2.80 -9.14 -6.01
CA LEU A 40 3.98 -9.74 -6.65
C LEU A 40 4.97 -10.31 -5.63
N TRP A 41 5.17 -9.64 -4.49
CA TRP A 41 6.03 -10.16 -3.43
C TRP A 41 5.43 -11.41 -2.79
N SER A 42 4.11 -11.47 -2.68
CA SER A 42 3.40 -12.63 -2.14
C SER A 42 3.51 -13.83 -3.08
N GLU A 43 3.36 -13.62 -4.39
CA GLU A 43 3.59 -14.65 -5.41
C GLU A 43 5.04 -15.15 -5.41
N LEU A 44 6.01 -14.22 -5.35
CA LEU A 44 7.43 -14.57 -5.28
C LEU A 44 7.74 -15.39 -4.01
N LEU A 45 7.22 -14.99 -2.85
CA LEU A 45 7.39 -15.72 -1.61
C LEU A 45 6.77 -17.12 -1.71
N ALA A 46 5.56 -17.24 -2.26
CA ALA A 46 4.91 -18.52 -2.49
C ALA A 46 5.75 -19.42 -3.39
N GLN A 47 6.34 -18.87 -4.46
CA GLN A 47 7.24 -19.61 -5.35
C GLN A 47 8.49 -20.12 -4.62
N MET A 48 9.06 -19.35 -3.68
CA MET A 48 10.22 -19.80 -2.90
C MET A 48 9.89 -20.88 -1.87
N LEU A 49 8.66 -20.91 -1.36
CA LEU A 49 8.24 -21.83 -0.30
C LEU A 49 7.60 -23.12 -0.85
N LEU A 50 6.93 -23.03 -2.00
CA LEU A 50 6.11 -24.11 -2.58
C LEU A 50 6.63 -24.59 -3.94
N GLY A 51 7.59 -23.88 -4.55
CA GLY A 51 8.27 -24.28 -5.78
C GLY A 51 9.53 -25.08 -5.49
#